data_AF-A0A2N2D5V9-F1
#
_entry.id   AF-A0A2N2D5V9-F1
#
_cell.length_a   1.000
_cell.length_b   1.000
_cell.length_c   1.000
_cell.angle_alpha   90.00
_cell.angle_beta   90.00
_cell.angle_gamma   90.00
#
_symmetry.space_group_name_H-M   'P 1'
#
loop_
_entity.id
_entity.type
_entity.pdbx_description
1 polymer ?
#
loop_
_entity_poly.entity_id
_entity_poly.type
_entity_poly.pdbx_seq_one_letter_code
_entity_poly.pdbx_strand_id
1 'polypeptide(L)' 'MLSLPIIVLCNNCLKPIKVKQEKGWVEIAEILECWHDTGCWWQGESEKVFYRIHLRDDAIKEIFQDRHSAEWFLYKIYD' A
#
# COMPACT_ATOMS: atom_id res chain seq x y z
N MET A 1 3.31 -4.67 16.47
CA MET A 1 3.62 -5.33 15.18
C MET A 1 4.06 -4.21 14.24
N LEU A 2 5.35 -4.11 13.92
CA LEU A 2 5.85 -3.03 13.06
C LEU A 2 5.60 -3.46 11.61
N SER A 3 4.79 -2.70 10.89
CA SER A 3 4.64 -2.86 9.44
C SER A 3 5.99 -2.58 8.78
N LEU A 4 6.53 -3.54 8.06
CA LEU A 4 7.82 -3.39 7.36
C LEU A 4 7.63 -2.51 6.11
N PRO A 5 8.61 -1.65 5.79
CA PRO A 5 8.57 -0.88 4.55
C PRO A 5 8.66 -1.84 3.36
N ILE A 6 7.85 -1.59 2.35
CA ILE A 6 7.80 -2.34 1.10
C ILE A 6 8.09 -1.40 -0.07
N ILE A 7 8.55 -1.98 -1.19
CA ILE A 7 8.77 -1.22 -2.41
C ILE A 7 7.56 -1.38 -3.31
N VAL A 8 6.94 -0.25 -3.65
CA VAL A 8 5.77 -0.18 -4.53
C VAL A 8 6.12 0.72 -5.71
N LEU A 9 5.92 0.22 -6.92
CA LEU A 9 5.99 1.01 -8.14
C LEU A 9 4.64 1.67 -8.38
N CYS A 10 4.66 2.97 -8.63
CA CYS A 10 3.47 3.74 -8.97
C CYS A 10 3.49 4.17 -10.44
N ASN A 11 2.31 4.41 -11.00
CA ASN A 11 2.19 5.07 -12.30
C ASN A 11 2.32 6.60 -12.18
N ASN A 12 2.22 7.30 -13.31
CA ASN A 12 2.29 8.77 -13.38
C ASN A 12 1.16 9.49 -12.60
N CYS A 13 0.10 8.77 -12.21
CA CYS A 13 -0.99 9.28 -11.38
C CYS A 13 -0.84 8.90 -9.90
N LEU A 14 0.34 8.43 -9.47
CA LEU A 14 0.64 7.97 -8.11
C LEU A 14 -0.21 6.77 -7.64
N LYS A 15 -0.79 6.00 -8.57
CA LYS A 15 -1.50 4.76 -8.23
C LYS A 15 -0.52 3.59 -8.22
N PRO A 16 -0.61 2.67 -7.25
CA PRO A 16 0.27 1.52 -7.17
C PRO A 16 -0.02 0.57 -8.35
N ILE A 17 1.04 0.11 -9.03
CA ILE A 17 0.96 -0.81 -10.17
C ILE A 17 1.68 -2.13 -9.93
N LYS A 18 2.78 -2.13 -9.15
CA LYS A 18 3.53 -3.34 -8.81
C LYS A 18 4.03 -3.28 -7.38
N VAL A 19 4.12 -4.44 -6.74
CA VAL A 19 4.70 -4.59 -5.40
C VAL A 19 5.91 -5.52 -5.48
N LYS A 20 6.99 -5.15 -4.79
CA LYS A 20 8.17 -6.01 -4.63
C LYS A 20 7.88 -7.06 -3.55
N GLN A 21 7.93 -8.32 -3.94
CA GLN A 21 7.91 -9.48 -3.05
C GLN A 21 9.29 -10.17 -3.03
N GLU A 22 9.46 -11.17 -2.16
CA GLU A 22 10.70 -11.98 -2.07
C GLU A 22 11.07 -12.61 -3.42
N LYS A 23 10.07 -13.11 -4.15
CA LYS A 23 10.25 -13.78 -5.46
C LYS A 23 10.43 -12.82 -6.64
N GLY A 24 10.27 -11.51 -6.43
CA GLY A 24 10.37 -10.51 -7.49
C GLY A 24 9.21 -9.51 -7.50
N TRP A 25 9.02 -8.85 -8.64
CA TRP A 25 7.92 -7.90 -8.82
C TRP A 25 6.64 -8.61 -9.20
N VAL A 26 5.55 -8.28 -8.51
CA VAL A 26 4.21 -8.78 -8.83
C VAL A 26 3.33 -7.60 -9.21
N GLU A 27 2.61 -7.74 -10.33
CA GLU A 27 1.67 -6.74 -10.82
C GLU A 27 0.37 -6.75 -10.02
N ILE A 28 -0.17 -5.55 -9.77
CA ILE A 28 -1.51 -5.36 -9.23
C ILE A 28 -2.50 -5.60 -10.38
N ALA A 29 -3.31 -6.64 -10.25
CA ALA A 29 -4.38 -6.95 -11.19
C ALA A 29 -5.53 -5.94 -11.04
N GLU A 30 -5.90 -5.65 -9.79
CA GLU A 30 -7.00 -4.75 -9.46
C GLU A 30 -6.77 -4.04 -8.12
N ILE A 31 -7.23 -2.79 -8.00
CA ILE A 31 -7.36 -2.10 -6.72
C ILE A 31 -8.80 -2.29 -6.27
N LEU A 32 -9.01 -3.16 -5.28
CA LEU A 32 -10.32 -3.49 -4.75
C LEU A 32 -10.92 -2.32 -3.95
N GLU A 33 -10.08 -1.60 -3.22
CA GLU A 33 -10.52 -0.49 -2.36
C GLU A 33 -9.38 0.50 -2.14
N CYS A 34 -9.71 1.78 -1.97
CA CYS A 34 -8.77 2.86 -1.69
C CYS A 34 -9.43 3.86 -0.74
N TRP A 35 -8.80 4.13 0.41
CA TRP A 35 -9.32 5.07 1.40
C TRP A 35 -8.20 5.87 2.06
N HIS A 36 -8.54 7.07 2.49
CA HIS A 36 -7.66 7.92 3.27
C HIS A 36 -7.96 7.71 4.75
N ASP A 37 -6.95 7.36 5.52
CA ASP A 37 -7.00 7.45 6.97
C ASP A 37 -6.39 8.79 7.37
N THR A 38 -7.26 9.73 7.67
CA THR A 38 -6.89 11.07 8.13
C THR A 38 -6.53 11.12 9.61
N GLY A 39 -6.50 9.98 10.32
CA GLY A 39 -6.07 9.89 11.73
C GLY A 39 -6.66 10.99 12.63
N CYS A 40 -5.98 11.27 13.74
CA CYS A 40 -6.14 12.54 14.44
C CYS A 40 -5.15 13.57 13.85
N TRP A 41 -5.35 13.98 12.59
CA TRP A 41 -4.56 15.03 11.92
C TRP A 41 -4.36 16.31 12.75
N TRP A 42 -5.27 16.60 13.68
CA TRP A 42 -5.15 17.70 14.65
C TRP A 42 -4.10 17.49 15.76
N GLN A 43 -3.54 16.28 15.92
CA GLN A 43 -2.46 15.95 16.87
C GLN A 43 -1.11 15.72 16.18
N GLY A 44 -0.98 16.02 14.89
CA GLY A 44 0.28 15.85 14.15
C GLY A 44 0.52 14.44 13.62
N GLU A 45 -0.51 13.60 13.54
CA GLU A 45 -0.43 12.32 12.81
C GLU A 45 -0.43 12.55 11.30
N SER A 46 0.49 11.87 10.60
CA SER A 46 0.61 11.91 9.13
C SER A 46 -0.58 11.25 8.46
N GLU A 47 -1.10 11.88 7.40
CA GLU A 47 -2.11 11.28 6.54
C GLU A 47 -1.60 9.96 5.93
N LYS A 48 -2.42 8.91 5.99
CA LYS A 48 -2.10 7.62 5.38
C LYS A 48 -3.12 7.31 4.30
N VAL A 49 -2.65 6.75 3.19
CA VAL A 49 -3.53 6.27 2.13
C VAL A 49 -3.43 4.77 2.05
N PHE A 50 -4.54 4.09 2.30
CA PHE A 50 -4.64 2.64 2.27
C PHE A 50 -5.18 2.18 0.92
N TYR A 51 -4.65 1.06 0.46
CA TYR A 51 -5.06 0.37 -0.75
C TYR A 51 -5.24 -1.11 -0.45
N ARG A 52 -6.43 -1.64 -0.73
CA ARG A 52 -6.64 -3.08 -0.85
C ARG A 52 -6.42 -3.45 -2.31
N ILE A 53 -5.43 -4.30 -2.55
CA ILE A 53 -4.98 -4.68 -3.89
C ILE A 53 -5.11 -6.19 -4.08
N HIS A 54 -5.56 -6.59 -5.27
CA HIS A 54 -5.48 -7.95 -5.77
C HIS A 54 -4.31 -8.04 -6.73
N LEU A 55 -3.41 -8.98 -6.46
CA LEU A 55 -2.20 -9.19 -7.24
C LEU A 55 -2.43 -10.29 -8.28
N ARG A 56 -1.64 -10.26 -9.36
CA ARG A 56 -1.68 -11.26 -10.44
C ARG A 56 -1.34 -12.69 -9.99
N ASP A 57 -0.71 -12.85 -8.83
CA ASP A 57 -0.46 -14.14 -8.17
C ASP A 57 -1.65 -14.60 -7.29
N ASP A 58 -2.80 -13.95 -7.46
CA ASP A 58 -4.06 -14.17 -6.74
C ASP A 58 -4.06 -13.76 -5.26
N ALA A 59 -2.94 -13.20 -4.76
CA ALA A 59 -2.87 -12.72 -3.39
C ALA A 59 -3.60 -11.39 -3.22
N ILE A 60 -4.37 -11.26 -2.13
CA ILE A 60 -4.98 -9.99 -1.72
C ILE A 60 -4.15 -9.40 -0.58
N LYS A 61 -3.73 -8.14 -0.73
CA LYS A 61 -2.92 -7.43 0.27
C LYS A 61 -3.50 -6.06 0.56
N GLU A 62 -3.33 -5.61 1.79
CA GLU A 62 -3.59 -4.25 2.22
C GLU A 62 -2.25 -3.57 2.45
N ILE A 63 -2.01 -2.51 1.68
CA ILE A 63 -0.81 -1.69 1.77
C ILE A 63 -1.22 -0.25 2.06
N PHE A 64 -0.35 0.52 2.69
CA PHE A 64 -0.56 1.95 2.83
C PHE A 64 0.69 2.74 2.49
N GLN A 65 0.47 3.97 2.03
CA GLN A 65 1.51 4.97 1.92
C GLN A 65 1.39 5.94 3.08
N ASP A 66 2.49 6.18 3.79
CA ASP A 66 2.62 7.32 4.68
C ASP A 66 2.89 8.57 3.82
N ARG A 67 2.01 9.58 3.87
CA ARG A 67 2.17 10.78 3.05
C ARG A 67 3.33 11.67 3.50
N HIS A 68 3.76 11.57 4.75
CA HIS A 68 4.85 12.39 5.28
C HIS A 68 6.21 11.86 4.82
N SER A 69 6.46 10.55 4.94
CA SER A 69 7.72 9.95 4.47
C SER A 69 7.68 9.50 3.00
N ALA A 70 6.49 9.47 2.39
CA ALA A 70 6.21 8.87 1.08
C ALA A 70 6.53 7.36 1.00
N GLU A 71 6.78 6.71 2.13
CA GLU A 71 7.10 5.29 2.23
C GLU A 71 5.84 4.43 2.18
N TRP A 72 6.01 3.21 1.64
CA TRP A 72 4.95 2.23 1.55
C TRP A 72 5.16 1.13 2.57
N PHE A 73 4.05 0.64 3.12
CA PHE A 73 4.06 -0.37 4.17
C PHE A 73 3.02 -1.45 3.88
N LEU A 74 3.36 -2.68 4.25
CA LEU A 74 2.40 -3.78 4.27
C LEU A 74 1.62 -3.75 5.59
N TYR A 75 0.30 -3.64 5.49
CA TYR A 75 -0.59 -3.66 6.65
C TYR A 75 -1.15 -5.05 6.91
N LYS A 76 -1.65 -5.72 5.86
CA LYS A 76 -2.29 -7.02 5.99
C LYS A 76 -2.14 -7.86 4.72
N ILE A 77 -2.05 -9.18 4.89
CA ILE A 77 -2.19 -10.15 3.81
C ILE A 77 -3.48 -10.93 4.11
N TYR A 78 -4.31 -11.12 3.10
CA TYR A 78 -5.48 -12.00 3.16
C TYR A 78 -5.07 -13.33 2.52
N ASP A 79 -5.46 -14.43 3.18
CA ASP A 79 -5.29 -15.83 2.73
C ASP A 79 -6.62 -16.34 2.16
#